data_AF-A0A8S9NAI8-F1
#
_entry.id   AF-A0A8S9NAI8-F1
#
_cell.length_a   1.000
_cell.length_b   1.000
_cell.length_c   1.000
_cell.angle_alpha   90.00
_cell.angle_beta   90.00
_cell.angle_gamma   90.00
#
_symmetry.space_group_name_H-M   'P 1'
#
loop_
_entity.id
_entity.type
_entity.pdbx_description
1 polymer ?
#
loop_
_entity_poly.entity_id
_entity_poly.type
_entity_poly.pdbx_seq_one_letter_code
_entity_poly.pdbx_strand_id
1 'polypeptide(L)'
;MVGRDLLKTNLGWTVGNGESIPAWSEPWLDLQTQRRPTGPATELTQNITVADLLLPEKREWDMEKVHLIFPHEAETILRIKPSLSGAPDKLVWLGSPSGIAQGPLAPWILWQIWISRNTLVFNKRIISAEETLSKAIAAAREWQVNQKKETQTRCHQPPPAPTIPRGCYMLQTDAAWDERTKKAGLGWTLFSPERSYNSSEIADCTNSPLVAESLALRQALRYCRNLEIKEIRCQSDSTQLVKAIKEGNSNMEIYGTVADILFMVECFDFISFEWLSREKNSIADSLAKNILVGEVCVMASA
;
A
#
# COMPACT_ATOMS: atom_id res chain seq x y z
N MET A 1 5.63 27.70 -19.83
CA MET A 1 5.90 26.44 -19.10
C MET A 1 5.44 26.59 -17.64
N VAL A 2 4.15 26.91 -17.42
CA VAL A 2 3.64 27.42 -16.12
C VAL A 2 3.60 26.35 -15.02
N GLY A 3 3.35 25.08 -15.39
CA GLY A 3 3.27 23.99 -14.42
C GLY A 3 4.57 23.69 -13.69
N ARG A 4 5.74 23.78 -14.36
CA ARG A 4 7.05 23.52 -13.73
C ARG A 4 7.39 24.58 -12.68
N ASP A 5 7.09 25.83 -12.98
CA ASP A 5 7.38 26.96 -12.09
C ASP A 5 6.45 26.92 -10.87
N LEU A 6 5.19 26.56 -11.07
CA LEU A 6 4.22 26.33 -10.00
C LEU A 6 4.66 25.18 -9.07
N LEU A 7 5.27 24.13 -9.62
CA LEU A 7 5.81 23.05 -8.81
C LEU A 7 6.99 23.52 -7.94
N LYS A 8 7.93 24.29 -8.50
CA LYS A 8 9.10 24.82 -7.77
C LYS A 8 8.72 25.69 -6.58
N THR A 9 7.63 26.46 -6.68
CA THR A 9 7.16 27.33 -5.58
C THR A 9 6.63 26.56 -4.36
N ASN A 10 6.43 25.25 -4.48
CA ASN A 10 5.83 24.43 -3.44
C ASN A 10 6.67 23.18 -3.11
N LEU A 11 7.96 23.17 -3.48
CA LEU A 11 8.89 22.08 -3.18
C LEU A 11 9.86 22.47 -2.06
N GLY A 12 10.26 21.49 -1.27
CA GLY A 12 11.24 21.59 -0.18
C GLY A 12 12.09 20.34 -0.11
N TRP A 13 13.20 20.41 0.61
CA TRP A 13 14.10 19.27 0.78
C TRP A 13 13.95 18.64 2.16
N THR A 14 13.91 17.31 2.22
CA THR A 14 14.14 16.55 3.45
C THR A 14 15.60 16.13 3.51
N VAL A 15 16.26 16.47 4.61
CA VAL A 15 17.67 16.13 4.86
C VAL A 15 17.83 14.63 5.11
N GLY A 16 18.50 13.95 4.20
CA GLY A 16 18.94 12.57 4.30
C GLY A 16 20.42 12.51 4.67
N ASN A 17 21.28 12.41 3.65
CA ASN A 17 22.74 12.44 3.78
C ASN A 17 23.33 13.86 3.67
N GLY A 18 22.57 14.83 3.16
CA GLY A 18 22.92 16.25 3.08
C GLY A 18 23.83 16.63 1.91
N GLU A 19 24.25 15.68 1.09
CA GLU A 19 25.22 15.88 -0.01
C GLU A 19 24.59 16.58 -1.22
N SER A 20 23.27 16.43 -1.40
CA SER A 20 22.56 16.97 -2.57
C SER A 20 21.94 18.35 -2.32
N ILE A 21 22.05 18.87 -1.10
CA ILE A 21 21.37 20.10 -0.66
C ILE A 21 22.41 21.20 -0.42
N PRO A 22 22.50 22.22 -1.28
CA PRO A 22 23.23 23.46 -0.97
C PRO A 22 22.61 24.17 0.23
N ALA A 23 23.42 24.46 1.25
CA ALA A 23 22.91 24.91 2.55
C ALA A 23 22.20 26.27 2.47
N TRP A 24 22.69 27.19 1.63
CA TRP A 24 22.18 28.58 1.56
C TRP A 24 21.04 28.78 0.56
N SER A 25 21.01 28.05 -0.56
CA SER A 25 20.09 28.35 -1.66
C SER A 25 18.78 27.58 -1.62
N GLU A 26 18.77 26.40 -0.98
CA GLU A 26 17.62 25.49 -0.99
C GLU A 26 16.75 25.60 0.26
N PRO A 27 15.42 25.36 0.15
CA PRO A 27 14.52 25.36 1.29
C PRO A 27 14.47 23.99 1.99
N TRP A 28 15.29 23.81 3.03
CA TRP A 28 15.42 22.56 3.79
C TRP A 28 15.21 22.70 5.31
N LEU A 29 14.95 23.92 5.81
CA LEU A 29 14.81 24.20 7.25
C LEU A 29 13.44 23.80 7.83
N ASP A 30 12.42 23.67 6.99
CA ASP A 30 11.05 23.37 7.40
C ASP A 30 10.35 22.49 6.37
N LEU A 31 9.49 21.60 6.86
CA LEU A 31 8.66 20.70 6.06
C LEU A 31 7.25 21.27 5.80
N GLN A 32 6.92 22.44 6.35
CA GLN A 32 5.64 23.11 6.16
C GLN A 32 5.74 24.37 5.30
N THR A 33 6.84 25.11 5.37
CA THR A 33 7.05 26.35 4.63
C THR A 33 8.40 26.36 3.90
N GLN A 34 8.52 27.09 2.78
CA GLN A 34 9.79 27.26 2.07
C GLN A 34 10.76 28.15 2.88
N ARG A 35 11.34 27.59 3.94
CA ARG A 35 12.34 28.27 4.77
C ARG A 35 13.75 27.94 4.32
N ARG A 36 14.50 29.02 4.10
CA ARG A 36 15.93 29.02 3.76
C ARG A 36 16.68 29.80 4.83
N PRO A 37 17.96 29.52 5.07
CA PRO A 37 18.72 30.30 6.02
C PRO A 37 18.73 31.78 5.65
N THR A 38 18.45 32.64 6.63
CA THR A 38 18.51 34.09 6.47
C THR A 38 19.94 34.59 6.68
N GLY A 39 20.51 35.17 5.63
CA GLY A 39 21.79 35.88 5.71
C GLY A 39 22.51 35.90 4.37
N PRO A 40 23.39 36.89 4.13
CA PRO A 40 24.33 36.79 3.03
C PRO A 40 25.38 35.73 3.38
N ALA A 41 25.51 34.71 2.54
CA ALA A 41 26.62 33.77 2.66
C ALA A 41 27.94 34.52 2.48
N THR A 42 28.91 34.28 3.37
CA THR A 42 30.29 34.71 3.14
C THR A 42 30.89 33.91 1.98
N GLU A 43 31.87 34.46 1.27
CA GLU A 43 32.51 33.81 0.11
C GLU A 43 33.03 32.40 0.43
N LEU A 44 33.48 32.18 1.67
CA LEU A 44 33.94 30.89 2.18
C LEU A 44 32.82 29.87 2.44
N THR A 45 31.58 30.32 2.67
CA THR A 45 30.46 29.46 3.08
C THR A 45 29.38 29.31 2.00
N GLN A 46 29.48 30.05 0.90
CA GLN A 46 28.45 30.08 -0.15
C GLN A 46 28.21 28.74 -0.84
N ASN A 47 29.25 27.91 -0.97
CA ASN A 47 29.21 26.63 -1.69
C ASN A 47 29.11 25.41 -0.78
N ILE A 48 28.84 25.60 0.52
CA ILE A 48 28.71 24.46 1.43
C ILE A 48 27.37 23.73 1.22
N THR A 49 27.41 22.43 1.46
CA THR A 49 26.25 21.55 1.48
C THR A 49 25.77 21.32 2.91
N VAL A 50 24.59 20.74 3.08
CA VAL A 50 24.09 20.34 4.39
C VAL A 50 24.97 19.25 5.02
N ALA A 51 25.62 18.41 4.20
CA ALA A 51 26.56 17.41 4.67
C ALA A 51 27.79 18.02 5.38
N ASP A 52 28.25 19.21 4.97
CA ASP A 52 29.42 19.88 5.58
C ASP A 52 29.15 20.36 7.02
N LEU A 53 27.87 20.45 7.39
CA LEU A 53 27.39 20.77 8.73
C LEU A 53 27.25 19.52 9.62
N LEU A 54 27.45 18.32 9.07
CA LEU A 54 27.44 17.06 9.81
C LEU A 54 28.86 16.67 10.22
N LEU A 55 28.98 15.89 11.28
CA LEU A 55 30.26 15.30 11.68
C LEU A 55 30.65 14.18 10.68
N PRO A 56 31.93 14.09 10.23
CA PRO A 56 32.32 13.12 9.18
C PRO A 56 32.06 11.65 9.52
N GLU A 57 32.17 11.27 10.80
CA GLU A 57 32.00 9.88 11.26
C GLU A 57 30.68 9.66 12.00
N LYS A 58 29.96 10.72 12.35
CA LYS A 58 28.71 10.67 13.10
C LYS A 58 27.63 11.40 12.30
N ARG A 59 26.49 10.76 12.03
CA ARG A 59 25.34 11.39 11.34
C ARG A 59 24.58 12.38 12.23
N GLU A 60 25.34 13.15 12.99
CA GLU A 60 24.92 14.15 13.96
C GLU A 60 25.46 15.51 13.51
N TRP A 61 24.77 16.58 13.92
CA TRP A 61 25.17 17.94 13.58
C TRP A 61 26.45 18.35 14.30
N ASP A 62 27.33 19.04 13.58
CA ASP A 62 28.46 19.75 14.14
C ASP A 62 27.94 21.05 14.79
N MET A 63 27.67 20.99 16.10
CA MET A 63 27.03 22.10 16.81
C MET A 63 27.83 23.39 16.73
N GLU A 64 29.16 23.33 16.79
CA GLU A 64 30.02 24.52 16.72
C GLU A 64 29.92 25.16 15.33
N LYS A 65 30.00 24.34 14.28
CA LYS A 65 29.90 24.83 12.91
C LYS A 65 28.51 25.37 12.57
N VAL A 66 27.44 24.73 13.05
CA VAL A 66 26.07 25.20 12.85
C VAL A 66 25.84 26.55 13.53
N HIS A 67 26.30 26.75 14.78
CA HIS A 67 26.18 28.04 15.46
C HIS A 67 27.05 29.13 14.83
N LEU A 68 28.20 28.78 14.27
CA LEU A 68 29.10 29.71 13.60
C LEU A 68 28.53 30.19 12.26
N ILE A 69 28.01 29.27 11.44
CA ILE A 69 27.56 29.58 10.06
C ILE A 69 26.11 30.07 10.05
N PHE A 70 25.24 29.49 10.90
CA PHE A 70 23.80 29.77 10.92
C PHE A 70 23.32 30.16 12.34
N PRO A 71 23.83 31.25 12.94
CA PRO A 71 23.52 31.60 14.33
C PRO A 71 22.02 31.83 14.58
N HIS A 72 21.29 32.37 13.61
CA HIS A 72 19.86 32.62 13.72
C HIS A 72 18.98 31.37 13.53
N GLU A 73 19.45 30.39 12.78
CA GLU A 73 18.69 29.19 12.43
C GLU A 73 19.24 27.92 13.11
N ALA A 74 20.23 28.06 13.98
CA ALA A 74 20.91 26.96 14.65
C ALA A 74 19.92 26.05 15.40
N GLU A 75 18.98 26.63 16.14
CA GLU A 75 17.95 25.84 16.83
C GLU A 75 17.07 25.05 15.88
N THR A 76 16.70 25.63 14.73
CA THR A 76 15.90 24.97 13.71
C THR A 76 16.67 23.80 13.11
N ILE A 77 17.93 24.03 12.74
CA ILE A 77 18.82 23.03 12.13
C ILE A 77 19.05 21.85 13.10
N LEU A 78 19.35 22.14 14.37
CA LEU A 78 19.62 21.10 15.38
C LEU A 78 18.39 20.25 15.72
N ARG A 79 17.17 20.75 15.47
CA ARG A 79 15.92 19.98 15.62
C ARG A 79 15.68 19.01 14.47
N ILE A 80 16.25 19.26 13.29
CA ILE A 80 16.15 18.36 12.15
C ILE A 80 16.95 17.10 12.51
N LYS A 81 16.35 15.92 12.35
CA LYS A 81 17.05 14.64 12.53
C LYS A 81 17.47 14.11 11.15
N PRO A 82 18.77 14.11 10.81
CA PRO A 82 19.25 13.49 9.58
C PRO A 82 18.97 11.98 9.57
N SER A 83 19.08 11.37 8.39
CA SER A 83 18.87 9.93 8.27
C SER A 83 20.01 9.14 8.92
N LEU A 84 19.70 8.39 9.99
CA LEU A 84 20.65 7.47 10.65
C LEU A 84 21.17 6.37 9.71
N SER A 85 20.36 5.93 8.75
CA SER A 85 20.72 4.90 7.76
C SER A 85 21.38 5.47 6.49
N GLY A 86 21.67 6.78 6.44
CA GLY A 86 22.27 7.40 5.25
C GLY A 86 21.39 7.40 4.00
N ALA A 87 20.07 7.46 4.14
CA ALA A 87 19.16 7.59 3.00
C ALA A 87 19.47 8.87 2.21
N PRO A 88 19.31 8.87 0.88
CA PRO A 88 19.56 10.05 0.06
C PRO A 88 18.56 11.16 0.36
N ASP A 89 18.99 12.40 0.14
CA ASP A 89 18.12 13.59 0.19
C ASP A 89 16.94 13.47 -0.78
N LYS A 90 15.78 14.00 -0.39
CA LYS A 90 14.55 13.93 -1.22
C LYS A 90 13.88 15.29 -1.32
N LEU A 91 13.38 15.60 -2.52
CA LEU A 91 12.45 16.70 -2.74
C LEU A 91 11.03 16.26 -2.34
N VAL A 92 10.38 17.07 -1.50
CA VAL A 92 9.03 16.87 -0.99
C VAL A 92 8.14 18.08 -1.30
N TRP A 93 6.84 17.84 -1.42
CA TRP A 93 5.86 18.89 -1.65
C TRP A 93 5.47 19.59 -0.33
N LEU A 94 5.79 20.88 -0.22
CA LEU A 94 5.47 21.76 0.91
C LEU A 94 4.12 22.48 0.76
N GLY A 95 3.49 22.45 -0.41
CA GLY A 95 2.25 23.19 -0.74
C GLY A 95 0.98 22.71 -0.02
N SER A 96 1.10 22.06 1.13
CA SER A 96 -0.03 21.81 2.02
C SER A 96 0.36 22.16 3.46
N PRO A 97 -0.43 22.97 4.19
CA PRO A 97 -0.23 23.28 5.62
C PRO A 97 -0.29 22.07 6.57
N SER A 98 -0.21 20.83 6.06
CA SER A 98 -0.59 19.62 6.77
C SER A 98 0.31 18.42 6.48
N GLY A 99 1.47 18.59 5.85
CA GLY A 99 2.46 17.52 5.74
C GLY A 99 2.02 16.32 4.90
N ILE A 100 1.36 16.54 3.76
CA ILE A 100 0.99 15.47 2.81
C ILE A 100 2.22 15.07 1.98
N ALA A 101 3.24 14.53 2.65
CA ALA A 101 4.33 13.80 2.01
C ALA A 101 4.11 12.27 2.06
N GLN A 102 3.00 11.80 2.65
CA GLN A 102 2.79 10.38 2.95
C GLN A 102 1.73 9.67 2.08
N GLY A 103 1.09 10.34 1.12
CA GLY A 103 0.07 9.72 0.25
C GLY A 103 0.31 10.00 -1.24
N PRO A 104 -0.06 9.06 -2.14
CA PRO A 104 0.09 9.27 -3.58
C PRO A 104 -0.94 10.32 -4.05
N LEU A 105 -0.49 11.54 -4.33
CA LEU A 105 -1.33 12.62 -4.86
C LEU A 105 -1.58 12.47 -6.37
N ALA A 106 -0.67 11.78 -7.08
CA ALA A 106 -0.72 11.61 -8.53
C ALA A 106 -2.03 10.96 -9.05
N PRO A 107 -2.57 9.89 -8.44
CA PRO A 107 -3.84 9.31 -8.86
C PRO A 107 -5.01 10.31 -8.78
N TRP A 108 -5.07 11.13 -7.73
CA TRP A 108 -6.13 12.12 -7.54
C TRP A 108 -6.05 13.27 -8.54
N ILE A 109 -4.83 13.67 -8.91
CA ILE A 109 -4.62 14.69 -9.95
C ILE A 109 -5.07 14.15 -11.31
N LEU A 110 -4.68 12.93 -11.68
CA LEU A 110 -5.09 12.31 -12.94
C LEU A 110 -6.61 12.14 -13.04
N TRP A 111 -7.23 11.70 -11.94
CA TRP A 111 -8.69 11.57 -11.85
C TRP A 111 -9.40 12.92 -12.03
N GLN A 112 -8.94 13.99 -11.38
CA GLN A 112 -9.56 15.31 -11.50
C GLN A 112 -9.32 15.97 -12.86
N ILE A 113 -8.19 15.70 -13.50
CA ILE A 113 -7.97 16.10 -14.90
C ILE A 113 -8.99 15.42 -15.81
N TRP A 114 -9.23 14.11 -15.62
CA TRP A 114 -10.24 13.38 -16.37
C TRP A 114 -11.65 13.94 -16.13
N ILE A 115 -12.04 14.20 -14.88
CA ILE A 115 -13.33 14.83 -14.53
C ILE A 115 -13.45 16.19 -15.20
N SER A 116 -12.39 17.01 -15.18
CA SER A 116 -12.40 18.35 -15.74
C SER A 116 -12.55 18.32 -17.26
N ARG A 117 -11.90 17.38 -17.93
CA ARG A 117 -12.09 17.15 -19.38
C ARG A 117 -13.51 16.70 -19.68
N ASN A 118 -14.07 15.77 -18.93
CA ASN A 118 -15.43 15.29 -19.18
C ASN A 118 -16.48 16.36 -18.88
N THR A 119 -16.29 17.15 -17.83
CA THR A 119 -17.18 18.27 -17.51
C THR A 119 -17.18 19.33 -18.60
N LEU A 120 -16.02 19.58 -19.23
CA LEU A 120 -15.95 20.44 -20.40
C LEU A 120 -16.71 19.85 -21.58
N VAL A 121 -16.52 18.55 -21.87
CA VAL A 121 -17.14 17.87 -23.01
C VAL A 121 -18.66 17.80 -22.88
N PHE A 122 -19.18 17.41 -21.71
CA PHE A 122 -20.61 17.14 -21.52
C PHE A 122 -21.39 18.33 -20.97
N ASN A 123 -20.78 19.16 -20.12
CA ASN A 123 -21.45 20.27 -19.44
C ASN A 123 -21.01 21.66 -19.95
N LYS A 124 -20.07 21.72 -20.91
CA LYS A 124 -19.50 22.97 -21.47
C LYS A 124 -18.93 23.93 -20.41
N ARG A 125 -18.52 23.41 -19.25
CA ARG A 125 -17.92 24.20 -18.17
C ARG A 125 -16.42 23.98 -18.14
N ILE A 126 -15.67 25.08 -18.09
CA ILE A 126 -14.22 25.06 -17.93
C ILE A 126 -13.92 25.08 -16.44
N ILE A 127 -13.24 24.04 -15.95
CA ILE A 127 -12.70 24.00 -14.59
C ILE A 127 -11.25 24.48 -14.69
N SER A 128 -10.87 25.45 -13.88
CA SER A 128 -9.50 25.99 -13.90
C SER A 128 -8.49 24.95 -13.40
N ALA A 129 -7.22 25.11 -13.76
CA ALA A 129 -6.16 24.22 -13.28
C ALA A 129 -6.01 24.30 -11.75
N GLU A 130 -6.21 25.48 -11.17
CA GLU A 130 -6.22 25.71 -9.73
C GLU A 130 -7.37 24.96 -9.06
N GLU A 131 -8.59 25.08 -9.59
CA GLU A 131 -9.76 24.40 -9.06
C GLU A 131 -9.64 22.86 -9.18
N THR A 132 -9.07 22.37 -10.29
CA THR A 132 -8.77 20.95 -10.50
C THR A 132 -7.82 20.42 -9.42
N LEU A 133 -6.76 21.19 -9.14
CA LEU A 133 -5.76 20.83 -8.14
C LEU A 133 -6.35 20.90 -6.73
N SER A 134 -7.14 21.93 -6.41
CA SER A 134 -7.84 22.03 -5.12
C SER A 134 -8.77 20.85 -4.89
N LYS A 135 -9.54 20.43 -5.90
CA LYS A 135 -10.40 19.23 -5.82
C LYS A 135 -9.60 17.94 -5.65
N ALA A 136 -8.45 17.81 -6.30
CA ALA A 136 -7.58 16.64 -6.16
C ALA A 136 -7.02 16.54 -4.74
N ILE A 137 -6.58 17.66 -4.18
CA ILE A 137 -6.08 17.74 -2.80
C ILE A 137 -7.21 17.46 -1.80
N ALA A 138 -8.41 18.03 -2.01
CA ALA A 138 -9.55 17.78 -1.15
C ALA A 138 -9.94 16.29 -1.13
N ALA A 139 -10.04 15.66 -2.30
CA ALA A 139 -10.34 14.24 -2.41
C ALA A 139 -9.26 13.35 -1.76
N ALA A 140 -7.97 13.68 -1.98
CA ALA A 140 -6.87 12.98 -1.33
C ALA A 140 -6.92 13.10 0.21
N ARG A 141 -7.29 14.29 0.74
CA ARG A 141 -7.46 14.53 2.17
C ARG A 141 -8.64 13.75 2.74
N GLU A 142 -9.80 13.82 2.09
CA GLU A 142 -10.99 13.07 2.51
C GLU A 142 -10.70 11.59 2.61
N TRP A 143 -10.01 11.04 1.61
CA TRP A 143 -9.58 9.65 1.61
C TRP A 143 -8.62 9.36 2.77
N GLN A 144 -7.57 10.16 2.98
CA GLN A 144 -6.62 9.97 4.09
C GLN A 144 -7.25 10.13 5.48
N VAL A 145 -8.21 11.04 5.65
CA VAL A 145 -8.94 11.24 6.90
C VAL A 145 -9.84 10.05 7.20
N ASN A 146 -10.49 9.48 6.18
CA ASN A 146 -11.31 8.28 6.34
C ASN A 146 -10.46 7.04 6.67
N GLN A 147 -9.26 6.93 6.10
CA GLN A 147 -8.29 5.87 6.48
C GLN A 147 -7.90 5.96 7.97
N LYS A 148 -7.71 7.18 8.51
CA LYS A 148 -7.41 7.37 9.94
C LYS A 148 -8.62 7.11 10.85
N LYS A 149 -9.85 7.33 10.38
CA LYS A 149 -11.07 7.02 11.15
C LYS A 149 -11.30 5.52 11.32
N GLU A 150 -10.83 4.70 10.38
CA GLU A 150 -10.81 3.24 10.56
C GLU A 150 -9.70 2.77 11.50
N THR A 151 -8.74 3.64 11.85
CA THR A 151 -7.71 3.40 12.87
C THR A 151 -8.07 4.05 14.22
N GLN A 152 -9.33 3.98 14.66
CA GLN A 152 -9.56 3.97 16.11
C GLN A 152 -9.25 2.56 16.61
N THR A 153 -7.97 2.32 16.84
CA THR A 153 -7.49 1.30 17.75
C THR A 153 -8.14 1.60 19.10
N ARG A 154 -9.21 0.87 19.47
CA ARG A 154 -9.47 0.63 20.88
C ARG A 154 -8.17 0.05 21.43
N CYS A 155 -7.58 0.73 22.41
CA CYS A 155 -6.47 0.22 23.20
C CYS A 155 -7.00 -0.93 24.06
N HIS A 156 -7.25 -2.08 23.44
CA HIS A 156 -7.29 -3.34 24.15
C HIS A 156 -5.82 -3.76 24.31
N GLN A 157 -5.45 -4.12 25.53
CA GLN A 157 -4.32 -5.02 25.78
C GLN A 157 -4.28 -6.10 24.68
N PRO A 158 -3.11 -6.64 24.29
CA PRO A 158 -3.08 -7.75 23.33
C PRO A 158 -4.15 -8.75 23.77
N PRO A 159 -5.19 -8.99 22.93
CA PRO A 159 -6.20 -9.95 23.30
C PRO A 159 -5.45 -11.24 23.65
N PRO A 160 -5.83 -11.96 24.72
CA PRO A 160 -5.41 -13.35 24.81
C PRO A 160 -5.71 -13.96 23.43
N ALA A 161 -4.71 -14.61 22.83
CA ALA A 161 -4.79 -15.16 21.49
C ALA A 161 -6.21 -15.72 21.28
N PRO A 162 -6.96 -15.29 20.24
CA PRO A 162 -8.38 -15.52 20.15
C PRO A 162 -8.63 -16.98 20.49
N THR A 163 -9.40 -17.21 21.55
CA THR A 163 -9.69 -18.55 22.02
C THR A 163 -10.45 -19.21 20.88
N ILE A 164 -9.74 -20.00 20.09
CA ILE A 164 -10.25 -20.60 18.86
C ILE A 164 -11.52 -21.32 19.25
N PRO A 165 -12.69 -20.96 18.68
CA PRO A 165 -13.93 -21.63 19.03
C PRO A 165 -13.75 -23.13 18.87
N ARG A 166 -14.07 -23.90 19.92
CA ARG A 166 -14.02 -25.36 19.85
C ARG A 166 -15.06 -25.81 18.84
N GLY A 167 -14.60 -26.25 17.67
CA GLY A 167 -15.48 -26.61 16.53
C GLY A 167 -15.32 -25.73 15.29
N CYS A 168 -14.45 -24.73 15.30
CA CYS A 168 -14.15 -23.89 14.13
C CYS A 168 -13.64 -24.74 12.95
N TYR A 169 -14.23 -24.56 11.77
CA TYR A 169 -13.82 -25.27 10.57
C TYR A 169 -12.53 -24.67 10.01
N MET A 170 -11.58 -25.51 9.60
CA MET A 170 -10.38 -25.06 8.91
C MET A 170 -10.57 -25.22 7.41
N LEU A 171 -10.43 -24.13 6.67
CA LEU A 171 -10.52 -24.07 5.23
C LEU A 171 -9.13 -23.84 4.63
N GLN A 172 -8.62 -24.79 3.87
CA GLN A 172 -7.37 -24.67 3.13
C GLN A 172 -7.65 -24.50 1.65
N THR A 173 -7.02 -23.51 1.02
CA THR A 173 -7.26 -23.17 -0.39
C THR A 173 -5.94 -23.07 -1.15
N ASP A 174 -5.97 -23.46 -2.43
CA ASP A 174 -4.82 -23.37 -3.34
C ASP A 174 -5.32 -23.22 -4.79
N ALA A 175 -4.46 -22.73 -5.69
CA ALA A 175 -4.76 -22.68 -7.10
C ALA A 175 -3.60 -23.15 -7.99
N ALA A 176 -3.95 -23.84 -9.07
CA ALA A 176 -3.04 -24.20 -10.15
C ALA A 176 -3.45 -23.43 -11.40
N TRP A 177 -2.53 -22.70 -12.02
CA TRP A 177 -2.82 -21.88 -13.19
C TRP A 177 -1.99 -22.30 -14.39
N ASP A 178 -2.63 -22.42 -15.55
CA ASP A 178 -1.97 -22.64 -16.84
C ASP A 178 -1.98 -21.34 -17.66
N GLU A 179 -0.79 -20.79 -17.86
CA GLU A 179 -0.59 -19.56 -18.61
C GLU A 179 -1.03 -19.66 -20.08
N ARG A 180 -0.92 -20.85 -20.69
CA ARG A 180 -1.20 -21.06 -22.11
C ARG A 180 -2.70 -21.08 -22.39
N THR A 181 -3.46 -21.78 -21.55
CA THR A 181 -4.92 -21.90 -21.69
C THR A 181 -5.67 -20.78 -20.98
N LYS A 182 -4.99 -20.02 -20.10
CA LYS A 182 -5.61 -19.02 -19.21
C LYS A 182 -6.69 -19.63 -18.30
N LYS A 183 -6.56 -20.93 -18.00
CA LYS A 183 -7.43 -21.65 -17.07
C LYS A 183 -6.74 -21.81 -15.73
N ALA A 184 -7.53 -21.85 -14.67
CA ALA A 184 -7.08 -22.16 -13.34
C ALA A 184 -7.91 -23.31 -12.74
N GLY A 185 -7.22 -24.30 -12.18
CA GLY A 185 -7.81 -25.25 -11.26
C GLY A 185 -7.81 -24.64 -9.87
N LEU A 186 -8.98 -24.59 -9.24
CA LEU A 186 -9.20 -24.09 -7.90
C LEU A 186 -9.39 -25.29 -6.98
N GLY A 187 -8.64 -25.37 -5.88
CA GLY A 187 -8.73 -26.46 -4.92
C GLY A 187 -8.99 -25.94 -3.53
N TRP A 188 -9.92 -26.56 -2.80
CA TRP A 188 -10.09 -26.29 -1.39
C TRP A 188 -10.47 -27.53 -0.60
N THR A 189 -10.03 -27.55 0.65
CA THR A 189 -10.36 -28.60 1.63
C THR A 189 -10.88 -27.96 2.89
N LEU A 190 -12.04 -28.43 3.33
CA LEU A 190 -12.70 -28.01 4.55
C LEU A 190 -12.56 -29.11 5.60
N PHE A 191 -11.82 -28.83 6.68
CA PHE A 191 -11.68 -29.72 7.82
C PHE A 191 -12.68 -29.33 8.91
N SER A 192 -13.62 -30.24 9.15
CA SER A 192 -14.45 -30.30 10.34
C SER A 192 -13.72 -31.13 11.41
N PRO A 193 -14.06 -31.00 12.71
CA PRO A 193 -13.51 -31.87 13.76
C PRO A 193 -13.65 -33.37 13.50
N GLU A 194 -14.64 -33.78 12.68
CA GLU A 194 -14.94 -35.18 12.42
C GLU A 194 -14.54 -35.66 11.01
N ARG A 195 -14.52 -34.75 10.02
CA ARG A 195 -14.39 -35.10 8.59
C ARG A 195 -13.71 -33.99 7.79
N SER A 196 -13.01 -34.37 6.72
CA SER A 196 -12.54 -33.45 5.69
C SER A 196 -13.39 -33.55 4.43
N TYR A 197 -13.72 -32.40 3.84
CA TYR A 197 -14.46 -32.29 2.59
C TYR A 197 -13.57 -31.65 1.54
N ASN A 198 -13.32 -32.39 0.46
CA ASN A 198 -12.45 -31.96 -0.63
C ASN A 198 -13.32 -31.49 -1.80
N SER A 199 -12.98 -30.36 -2.40
CA SER A 199 -13.70 -29.85 -3.56
C SER A 199 -12.74 -29.09 -4.47
N SER A 200 -13.07 -29.07 -5.75
CA SER A 200 -12.31 -28.35 -6.76
C SER A 200 -13.22 -27.85 -7.87
N GLU A 201 -12.79 -26.79 -8.54
CA GLU A 201 -13.53 -26.15 -9.63
C GLU A 201 -12.56 -25.59 -10.67
N ILE A 202 -13.01 -25.41 -11.90
CA ILE A 202 -12.24 -24.77 -12.97
C ILE A 202 -12.71 -23.32 -13.11
N ALA A 203 -11.75 -22.41 -13.24
CA ALA A 203 -11.99 -21.03 -13.61
C ALA A 203 -11.34 -20.73 -14.96
N ASP A 204 -12.15 -20.23 -15.90
CA ASP A 204 -11.68 -19.73 -17.18
C ASP A 204 -11.23 -18.26 -17.07
N CYS A 205 -10.55 -17.75 -18.10
CA CYS A 205 -10.16 -16.35 -18.24
C CYS A 205 -9.33 -15.79 -17.06
N THR A 206 -8.49 -16.63 -16.46
CA THR A 206 -7.62 -16.24 -15.36
C THR A 206 -6.28 -15.73 -15.89
N ASN A 207 -5.91 -14.51 -15.50
CA ASN A 207 -4.78 -13.79 -16.10
C ASN A 207 -3.47 -13.84 -15.30
N SER A 208 -3.50 -14.30 -14.05
CA SER A 208 -2.31 -14.47 -13.23
C SER A 208 -2.50 -15.56 -12.17
N PRO A 209 -1.41 -16.14 -11.63
CA PRO A 209 -1.50 -17.06 -10.49
C PRO A 209 -2.16 -16.41 -9.27
N LEU A 210 -1.89 -15.12 -9.03
CA LEU A 210 -2.48 -14.42 -7.88
C LEU A 210 -4.00 -14.25 -8.02
N VAL A 211 -4.49 -13.99 -9.24
CA VAL A 211 -5.93 -14.01 -9.53
C VAL A 211 -6.51 -15.40 -9.27
N ALA A 212 -5.83 -16.47 -9.71
CA ALA A 212 -6.25 -17.85 -9.47
C ALA A 212 -6.39 -18.15 -7.96
N GLU A 213 -5.40 -17.78 -7.16
CA GLU A 213 -5.42 -17.91 -5.69
C GLU A 213 -6.63 -17.17 -5.07
N SER A 214 -6.87 -15.93 -5.52
CA SER A 214 -8.00 -15.13 -5.03
C SER A 214 -9.36 -15.75 -5.41
N LEU A 215 -9.45 -16.37 -6.59
CA LEU A 215 -10.66 -17.05 -7.05
C LEU A 215 -10.90 -18.33 -6.26
N ALA A 216 -9.85 -19.11 -5.96
CA ALA A 216 -9.94 -20.32 -5.14
C ALA A 216 -10.51 -20.00 -3.76
N LEU A 217 -9.99 -18.96 -3.10
CA LEU A 217 -10.50 -18.52 -1.80
C LEU A 217 -11.95 -18.03 -1.89
N ARG A 218 -12.28 -17.20 -2.88
CA ARG A 218 -13.66 -16.71 -3.09
C ARG A 218 -14.65 -17.86 -3.27
N GLN A 219 -14.30 -18.86 -4.08
CA GLN A 219 -15.18 -19.99 -4.35
C GLN A 219 -15.31 -20.92 -3.13
N ALA A 220 -14.21 -21.13 -2.41
CA ALA A 220 -14.22 -21.87 -1.15
C ALA A 220 -15.11 -21.20 -0.08
N LEU A 221 -15.12 -19.87 0.00
CA LEU A 221 -16.03 -19.14 0.89
C LEU A 221 -17.50 -19.26 0.48
N ARG A 222 -17.80 -19.20 -0.82
CA ARG A 222 -19.15 -19.49 -1.33
C ARG A 222 -19.61 -20.89 -0.97
N TYR A 223 -18.72 -21.87 -1.11
CA TYR A 223 -18.99 -23.25 -0.71
C TYR A 223 -19.32 -23.34 0.79
N CYS A 224 -18.52 -22.70 1.66
CA CYS A 224 -18.79 -22.67 3.10
C CYS A 224 -20.12 -22.00 3.45
N ARG A 225 -20.45 -20.91 2.75
CA ARG A 225 -21.74 -20.21 2.90
C ARG A 225 -22.92 -21.11 2.54
N ASN A 226 -22.82 -21.89 1.46
CA ASN A 226 -23.87 -22.81 1.02
C ASN A 226 -24.07 -23.97 2.00
N LEU A 227 -23.04 -24.33 2.77
CA LEU A 227 -23.10 -25.28 3.87
C LEU A 227 -23.53 -24.64 5.21
N GLU A 228 -23.93 -23.36 5.19
CA GLU A 228 -24.35 -22.58 6.35
C GLU A 228 -23.29 -22.53 7.48
N ILE A 229 -22.01 -22.68 7.14
CA ILE A 229 -20.92 -22.61 8.11
C ILE A 229 -20.70 -21.16 8.51
N LYS A 230 -20.67 -20.89 9.82
CA LYS A 230 -20.56 -19.54 10.38
C LYS A 230 -19.20 -19.20 10.98
N GLU A 231 -18.41 -20.21 11.36
CA GLU A 231 -17.12 -20.02 12.01
C GLU A 231 -16.02 -20.74 11.24
N ILE A 232 -15.14 -19.99 10.58
CA ILE A 232 -14.09 -20.55 9.73
C ILE A 232 -12.71 -19.94 9.95
N ARG A 233 -11.68 -20.76 9.76
CA ARG A 233 -10.28 -20.34 9.65
C ARG A 233 -9.78 -20.65 8.25
N CYS A 234 -9.51 -19.62 7.47
CA CYS A 234 -8.98 -19.74 6.13
C CYS A 234 -7.45 -19.75 6.14
N GLN A 235 -6.87 -20.69 5.40
CA GLN A 235 -5.43 -20.87 5.23
C GLN A 235 -5.10 -20.93 3.73
N SER A 236 -4.12 -20.14 3.31
CA SER A 236 -3.59 -20.11 1.94
C SER A 236 -2.07 -19.97 1.99
N ASP A 237 -1.38 -20.51 1.00
CA ASP A 237 0.06 -20.38 0.86
C ASP A 237 0.50 -19.07 0.16
N SER A 238 -0.46 -18.33 -0.40
CA SER A 238 -0.25 -17.05 -1.05
C SER A 238 -0.10 -15.93 -0.02
N THR A 239 1.15 -15.59 0.30
CA THR A 239 1.49 -14.46 1.19
C THR A 239 0.91 -13.14 0.69
N GLN A 240 0.90 -12.94 -0.64
CA GLN A 240 0.37 -11.73 -1.27
C GLN A 240 -1.13 -11.58 -1.06
N LEU A 241 -1.90 -12.67 -1.23
CA LEU A 241 -3.35 -12.67 -1.03
C LEU A 241 -3.71 -12.45 0.45
N VAL A 242 -3.06 -13.20 1.36
CA VAL A 242 -3.31 -13.09 2.80
C VAL A 242 -2.99 -11.66 3.29
N LYS A 243 -1.89 -11.07 2.79
CA LYS A 243 -1.52 -9.69 3.11
C LYS A 243 -2.54 -8.69 2.57
N ALA A 244 -2.97 -8.85 1.32
CA ALA A 244 -3.96 -7.97 0.68
C ALA A 244 -5.28 -7.93 1.46
N ILE A 245 -5.75 -9.07 1.95
CA ILE A 245 -6.99 -9.17 2.74
C ILE A 245 -6.83 -8.51 4.11
N LYS A 246 -5.70 -8.76 4.80
CA LYS A 246 -5.47 -8.23 6.15
C LYS A 246 -5.20 -6.73 6.20
N GLU A 247 -4.44 -6.22 5.24
CA GLU A 247 -3.99 -4.83 5.24
C GLU A 247 -4.91 -3.91 4.43
N GLY A 248 -5.91 -4.45 3.73
CA GLY A 248 -6.80 -3.68 2.86
C GLY A 248 -6.12 -3.06 1.63
N ASN A 249 -4.85 -3.43 1.36
CA ASN A 249 -4.06 -2.93 0.25
C ASN A 249 -3.80 -4.04 -0.76
N SER A 250 -4.77 -4.24 -1.66
CA SER A 250 -4.69 -5.24 -2.74
C SER A 250 -4.08 -4.64 -4.01
N ASN A 251 -3.24 -5.42 -4.70
CA ASN A 251 -2.83 -5.09 -6.06
C ASN A 251 -4.06 -4.94 -6.97
N MET A 252 -4.02 -4.03 -7.96
CA MET A 252 -5.15 -3.75 -8.86
C MET A 252 -5.67 -5.04 -9.55
N GLU A 253 -4.79 -6.00 -9.81
CA GLU A 253 -5.14 -7.27 -10.46
C GLU A 253 -6.16 -8.13 -9.68
N ILE A 254 -6.12 -8.09 -8.33
CA ILE A 254 -7.02 -8.86 -7.46
C ILE A 254 -8.00 -7.98 -6.69
N TYR A 255 -8.03 -6.67 -6.96
CA TYR A 255 -8.89 -5.74 -6.23
C TYR A 255 -10.36 -6.18 -6.24
N GLY A 256 -10.89 -6.54 -7.41
CA GLY A 256 -12.28 -6.98 -7.54
C GLY A 256 -12.58 -8.28 -6.77
N THR A 257 -11.71 -9.27 -6.87
CA THR A 257 -11.90 -10.55 -6.16
C THR A 257 -11.71 -10.41 -4.65
N VAL A 258 -10.78 -9.57 -4.19
CA VAL A 258 -10.60 -9.25 -2.77
C VAL A 258 -11.82 -8.49 -2.24
N ALA A 259 -12.37 -7.53 -2.98
CA ALA A 259 -13.60 -6.85 -2.60
C ALA A 259 -14.77 -7.83 -2.45
N ASP A 260 -14.93 -8.78 -3.38
CA ASP A 260 -15.92 -9.86 -3.27
C ASP A 260 -15.71 -10.72 -2.01
N ILE A 261 -14.46 -11.08 -1.70
CA ILE A 261 -14.12 -11.86 -0.50
C ILE A 261 -14.49 -11.09 0.77
N LEU A 262 -14.12 -9.82 0.84
CA LEU A 262 -14.41 -8.95 1.99
C LEU A 262 -15.92 -8.73 2.17
N PHE A 263 -16.68 -8.67 1.07
CA PHE A 263 -18.14 -8.66 1.15
C PHE A 263 -18.71 -10.00 1.67
N MET A 264 -18.12 -11.14 1.28
CA MET A 264 -18.57 -12.46 1.76
C MET A 264 -18.22 -12.71 3.23
N VAL A 265 -17.15 -12.10 3.74
CA VAL A 265 -16.74 -12.15 5.16
C VAL A 265 -17.90 -11.75 6.09
N GLU A 266 -18.76 -10.81 5.69
CA GLU A 266 -19.89 -10.34 6.50
C GLU A 266 -20.95 -11.43 6.79
N CYS A 267 -20.93 -12.56 6.06
CA CYS A 267 -21.86 -13.67 6.27
C CYS A 267 -21.43 -14.65 7.38
N PHE A 268 -20.22 -14.49 7.93
CA PHE A 268 -19.61 -15.37 8.92
C PHE A 268 -19.57 -14.68 10.29
N ASP A 269 -19.93 -15.41 11.35
CA ASP A 269 -19.86 -14.93 12.73
C ASP A 269 -18.40 -14.83 13.20
N PHE A 270 -17.55 -15.74 12.71
CA PHE A 270 -16.11 -15.71 12.91
C PHE A 270 -15.37 -16.11 11.63
N ILE A 271 -14.43 -15.26 11.20
CA ILE A 271 -13.50 -15.60 10.12
C ILE A 271 -12.10 -15.05 10.40
N SER A 272 -11.08 -15.87 10.14
CA SER A 272 -9.68 -15.49 10.24
C SER A 272 -8.89 -15.99 9.03
N PHE A 273 -7.95 -15.18 8.54
CA PHE A 273 -7.05 -15.56 7.45
C PHE A 273 -5.64 -15.79 7.97
N GLU A 274 -5.01 -16.89 7.59
CA GLU A 274 -3.66 -17.27 8.00
C GLU A 274 -2.84 -17.73 6.80
N TRP A 275 -1.53 -17.47 6.85
CA TRP A 275 -0.61 -18.04 5.88
C TRP A 275 -0.20 -19.45 6.29
N LEU A 276 -0.15 -20.37 5.33
CA LEU A 276 0.31 -21.73 5.52
C LEU A 276 1.47 -22.03 4.58
N SER A 277 2.51 -22.72 5.04
CA SER A 277 3.61 -23.11 4.15
C SER A 277 3.13 -24.11 3.10
N ARG A 278 3.58 -23.96 1.85
CA ARG A 278 3.18 -24.81 0.72
C ARG A 278 3.28 -26.32 0.99
N GLU A 279 4.33 -26.75 1.71
CA GLU A 279 4.53 -28.16 2.11
C GLU A 279 3.36 -28.72 2.95
N LYS A 280 2.68 -27.86 3.69
CA LYS A 280 1.53 -28.21 4.54
C LYS A 280 0.19 -28.07 3.81
N ASN A 281 0.14 -27.39 2.66
CA ASN A 281 -1.06 -27.19 1.85
C ASN A 281 -1.19 -28.22 0.71
N SER A 282 -0.62 -29.41 0.88
CA SER A 282 -0.46 -30.40 -0.20
C SER A 282 -1.79 -30.92 -0.77
N ILE A 283 -2.84 -31.00 0.05
CA ILE A 283 -4.15 -31.51 -0.36
C ILE A 283 -4.82 -30.53 -1.32
N ALA A 284 -4.89 -29.24 -0.96
CA ALA A 284 -5.50 -28.22 -1.80
C ALA A 284 -4.70 -28.03 -3.12
N ASP A 285 -3.36 -28.02 -3.06
CA ASP A 285 -2.48 -27.97 -4.24
C ASP A 285 -2.71 -29.17 -5.18
N SER A 286 -2.87 -30.37 -4.61
CA SER A 286 -3.18 -31.57 -5.41
C SER A 286 -4.55 -31.49 -6.07
N LEU A 287 -5.58 -31.01 -5.36
CA LEU A 287 -6.94 -30.84 -5.91
C LEU A 287 -6.96 -29.85 -7.07
N ALA A 288 -6.28 -28.71 -6.90
CA ALA A 288 -6.16 -27.68 -7.91
C ALA A 288 -5.43 -28.19 -9.17
N LYS A 289 -4.33 -28.93 -9.01
CA LYS A 289 -3.61 -29.52 -10.14
C LYS A 289 -4.40 -30.62 -10.84
N ASN A 290 -5.03 -31.51 -10.08
CA ASN A 290 -5.74 -32.66 -10.65
C ASN A 290 -6.92 -32.25 -11.53
N ILE A 291 -7.69 -31.23 -11.12
CA ILE A 291 -8.84 -30.80 -11.94
C ILE A 291 -8.38 -30.14 -13.24
N LEU A 292 -7.28 -29.38 -13.20
CA LEU A 292 -6.69 -28.74 -14.37
C LEU A 292 -6.14 -29.77 -15.36
N VAL A 293 -5.51 -30.85 -14.87
CA VAL A 293 -5.01 -31.95 -15.72
C VAL A 293 -6.16 -32.83 -16.24
N GLY A 294 -7.18 -33.07 -15.43
CA GLY A 294 -8.35 -33.87 -15.80
C GLY A 294 -9.09 -33.30 -17.01
N GLU A 295 -9.24 -31.98 -17.08
CA GLU A 295 -9.88 -31.31 -18.22
C GLU A 295 -9.05 -31.42 -19.51
N VAL A 296 -7.73 -31.27 -19.42
CA VAL A 296 -6.82 -31.41 -20.56
C VAL A 296 -6.91 -32.81 -21.18
N CYS A 297 -7.10 -33.85 -20.36
CA CYS A 297 -7.24 -35.23 -20.83
C CYS A 297 -8.57 -35.48 -21.55
N VAL A 298 -9.66 -34.86 -21.09
CA VAL A 298 -10.99 -34.95 -21.75
C VAL A 298 -10.98 -34.23 -23.10
N MET A 299 -10.32 -33.07 -23.20
CA MET A 299 -10.21 -32.29 -24.44
C MET A 299 -9.28 -32.92 -25.48
N ALA A 300 -8.29 -33.71 -25.07
CA ALA A 300 -7.39 -34.43 -25.98
C ALA A 300 -7.99 -35.73 -26.56
N SER A 301 -9.15 -36.15 -26.06
CA SER A 301 -9.83 -37.40 -26.42
C SER A 301 -11.09 -37.18 -27.30
N ALA A 302 -11.37 -35.93 -27.67
CA ALA A 302 -12.47 -35.50 -28.54
C ALA A 302 -11.95 -35.04 -29.90
#